data_AF-A0A373DIC0-F1
#
_entry.id   AF-A0A373DIC0-F1
#
_cell.length_a   1.000
_cell.length_b   1.000
_cell.length_c   1.000
_cell.angle_alpha   90.00
_cell.angle_beta   90.00
_cell.angle_gamma   90.00
#
_symmetry.space_group_name_H-M   'P 1'
#
loop_
_entity.id
_entity.type
_entity.pdbx_description
1 polymer ?
#
loop_
_entity_poly.entity_id
_entity_poly.type
_entity_poly.pdbx_seq_one_letter_code
_entity_poly.pdbx_strand_id
1 'polypeptide(L)'
;MLVARTNYAGLTAAQHAAREWASGSLGDSVTVEGVLMVPDQPGRLPKSLRHLAQLVAGGLPRSWTAPWVESWRFGPLDPAELPKGLGAVFSDLSLHPIVPRT
;
A
#
# COMPACT_ATOMS: atom_id res chain seq x y z
N MET A 1 -0.76 5.93 6.98
CA MET A 1 -1.02 5.13 5.76
C MET A 1 -0.74 3.66 6.07
N LEU A 2 -1.53 2.74 5.51
CA LEU A 2 -1.26 1.30 5.56
C LEU A 2 -0.49 0.85 4.31
N VAL A 3 0.36 -0.16 4.45
CA VAL A 3 1.03 -0.81 3.31
C VAL A 3 0.87 -2.31 3.45
N ALA A 4 0.49 -2.98 2.37
CA ALA A 4 0.21 -4.40 2.39
C ALA A 4 0.75 -5.11 1.14
N ARG A 5 1.41 -6.24 1.33
CA ARG A 5 1.65 -7.17 0.21
C ARG A 5 0.34 -7.81 -0.21
N THR A 6 0.12 -8.03 -1.51
CA THR A 6 -1.13 -8.62 -2.03
C THR A 6 -1.28 -10.13 -1.81
N ASN A 7 -0.59 -10.69 -0.83
CA ASN A 7 -0.80 -12.07 -0.38
C ASN A 7 -1.88 -12.11 0.72
N TYR A 8 -2.33 -13.32 1.08
CA TYR A 8 -3.40 -13.49 2.07
C TYR A 8 -3.09 -12.84 3.43
N ALA A 9 -1.86 -13.06 3.93
CA ALA A 9 -1.45 -12.52 5.24
C ALA A 9 -1.43 -10.99 5.24
N GLY A 10 -0.83 -10.37 4.21
CA GLY A 10 -0.74 -8.92 4.10
C GLY A 10 -2.11 -8.25 3.95
N LEU A 11 -2.97 -8.79 3.09
CA LEU A 11 -4.31 -8.26 2.89
C LEU A 11 -5.21 -8.44 4.13
N THR A 12 -5.08 -9.56 4.84
CA THR A 12 -5.84 -9.81 6.08
C THR A 12 -5.37 -8.88 7.20
N ALA A 13 -4.06 -8.69 7.37
CA ALA A 13 -3.52 -7.73 8.32
C ALA A 13 -4.00 -6.30 8.03
N ALA A 14 -4.00 -5.89 6.75
CA ALA A 14 -4.54 -4.60 6.35
C ALA A 14 -6.04 -4.47 6.62
N GLN A 15 -6.81 -5.53 6.42
CA GLN A 15 -8.24 -5.56 6.76
C GLN A 15 -8.46 -5.37 8.26
N HIS A 16 -7.67 -6.04 9.11
CA HIS A 16 -7.77 -5.89 10.56
C HIS A 16 -7.43 -4.46 11.00
N ALA A 17 -6.33 -3.89 10.51
CA ALA A 17 -5.96 -2.51 10.81
C ALA A 17 -7.02 -1.50 10.32
N ALA A 18 -7.58 -1.71 9.12
CA ALA A 18 -8.66 -0.88 8.60
C ALA A 18 -9.92 -0.94 9.47
N ARG A 19 -10.29 -2.14 9.94
CA ARG A 19 -11.43 -2.33 10.86
C ARG A 19 -11.20 -1.67 12.21
N GLU A 20 -10.00 -1.81 12.77
CA GLU A 20 -9.65 -1.20 14.05
C GLU A 20 -9.74 0.32 13.95
N TRP A 21 -9.14 0.92 12.92
CA TRP A 21 -9.26 2.35 12.66
C TRP A 21 -10.73 2.79 12.46
N ALA A 22 -11.48 2.07 11.62
CA ALA A 22 -12.89 2.39 11.34
C ALA A 22 -13.82 2.21 12.55
N SER A 23 -13.41 1.44 13.56
CA SER A 23 -14.16 1.26 14.80
C SER A 23 -14.14 2.51 15.71
N GLY A 24 -13.22 3.45 15.46
CA GLY A 24 -13.01 4.62 16.30
C GLY A 24 -12.27 4.34 17.61
N SER A 25 -11.81 3.10 17.84
CA SER A 25 -11.08 2.72 19.06
C SER A 25 -9.76 3.47 19.28
N LEU A 26 -9.18 4.01 18.20
CA LEU A 26 -7.93 4.76 18.21
C LEU A 26 -8.12 6.26 18.53
N GLY A 27 -9.37 6.71 18.69
CA GLY A 27 -9.72 8.12 18.88
C GLY A 27 -9.25 9.03 17.73
N ASP A 28 -9.17 10.33 18.00
CA ASP A 28 -8.84 11.34 16.99
C ASP A 28 -7.33 11.48 16.72
N SER A 29 -6.49 10.74 17.46
CA SER A 29 -5.02 10.82 17.33
C SER A 29 -4.48 10.07 16.13
N VAL A 30 -5.28 9.21 15.48
CA VAL A 30 -4.84 8.38 14.35
C VAL A 30 -5.76 8.57 13.16
N THR A 31 -5.24 9.18 12.11
CA THR A 31 -5.86 9.23 10.78
C THR A 31 -5.22 8.23 9.83
N VAL A 32 -6.05 7.49 9.09
CA VAL A 32 -5.59 6.59 8.02
C VAL A 32 -5.98 7.17 6.68
N GLU A 33 -4.98 7.66 5.95
CA GLU A 33 -5.16 8.27 4.62
C GLU A 33 -5.53 7.29 3.50
N GLY A 34 -5.27 6.00 3.70
CA GLY A 34 -5.48 4.95 2.70
C GLY A 34 -4.50 3.78 2.82
N VAL A 35 -4.49 2.93 1.80
CA VAL A 35 -3.62 1.74 1.67
C VAL A 35 -2.83 1.71 0.36
N LEU A 36 -1.53 1.44 0.45
CA LEU A 36 -0.71 1.06 -0.70
C LEU A 36 -0.59 -0.47 -0.78
N MET A 37 -1.10 -1.04 -1.87
CA MET A 37 -0.98 -2.46 -2.16
C MET A 37 0.25 -2.74 -3.02
N VAL A 38 1.13 -3.61 -2.53
CA VAL A 38 2.38 -3.98 -3.19
C VAL A 38 2.29 -5.43 -3.67
N PRO A 39 2.46 -5.70 -4.98
CA PRO A 39 2.38 -7.07 -5.48
C PRO A 39 3.33 -8.02 -4.75
N ASP A 40 2.84 -9.21 -4.40
CA ASP A 40 3.65 -10.26 -3.78
C ASP A 40 4.46 -11.06 -4.81
N GLN A 41 3.99 -11.09 -6.05
CA GLN A 41 4.57 -11.79 -7.21
C GLN A 41 4.24 -11.03 -8.51
N PRO A 42 4.95 -11.28 -9.62
CA PRO A 42 4.60 -10.71 -10.92
C PRO A 42 3.25 -11.23 -11.44
N GLY A 43 2.63 -10.43 -12.31
CA GLY A 43 1.43 -10.83 -13.04
C GLY A 43 0.13 -10.48 -12.34
N ARG A 44 -0.96 -11.15 -12.77
CA ARG A 44 -2.31 -10.83 -12.31
C ARG A 44 -2.61 -11.48 -10.98
N LEU A 45 -3.11 -10.69 -10.03
CA LEU A 45 -3.56 -11.18 -8.75
C LEU A 45 -4.67 -12.26 -8.90
N PRO A 46 -4.60 -13.42 -8.21
CA PRO A 46 -5.67 -14.41 -8.20
C PRO A 46 -7.02 -13.84 -7.77
N LYS A 47 -8.14 -14.42 -8.25
CA LYS A 47 -9.50 -13.88 -8.03
C LYS A 47 -9.85 -13.69 -6.55
N SER A 48 -9.53 -14.68 -5.71
CA SER A 48 -9.78 -14.63 -4.26
C SER A 48 -9.02 -13.48 -3.59
N LEU A 49 -7.72 -13.33 -3.89
CA LEU A 49 -6.89 -12.25 -3.36
C LEU A 49 -7.34 -10.87 -3.87
N ARG A 50 -7.74 -10.76 -5.14
CA ARG A 50 -8.32 -9.53 -5.68
C ARG A 50 -9.61 -9.14 -4.98
N HIS A 51 -10.49 -10.10 -4.68
CA HIS A 51 -11.71 -9.82 -3.91
C HIS A 51 -11.37 -9.30 -2.51
N LEU A 52 -10.43 -9.94 -1.81
CA LEU A 52 -9.99 -9.47 -0.50
C LEU A 52 -9.35 -8.08 -0.57
N ALA A 53 -8.52 -7.81 -1.58
CA ALA A 53 -7.96 -6.48 -1.83
C ALA A 53 -9.06 -5.43 -2.04
N GLN A 54 -10.11 -5.74 -2.81
CA GLN A 54 -11.24 -4.84 -3.01
C GLN A 54 -12.00 -4.53 -1.71
N LEU A 55 -12.16 -5.53 -0.83
CA LEU A 55 -12.77 -5.33 0.49
C LEU A 55 -11.93 -4.39 1.37
N VAL A 56 -10.60 -4.55 1.37
CA VAL A 56 -9.70 -3.65 2.09
C VAL A 56 -9.76 -2.23 1.51
N ALA A 57 -9.70 -2.10 0.19
CA ALA A 57 -9.76 -0.80 -0.49
C ALA A 57 -11.07 -0.06 -0.20
N GLY A 58 -12.21 -0.75 -0.20
CA GLY A 58 -13.51 -0.14 0.07
C GLY A 58 -13.70 0.32 1.52
N GLY A 59 -12.89 -0.16 2.46
CA GLY A 59 -12.93 0.23 3.87
C GLY A 59 -12.05 1.41 4.23
N LEU A 60 -11.36 2.02 3.27
CA LEU A 60 -10.37 3.07 3.50
C LEU A 60 -10.61 4.26 2.57
N PRO A 61 -10.18 5.49 2.94
CA PRO A 61 -10.45 6.68 2.13
C PRO A 61 -9.85 6.61 0.73
N ARG A 62 -8.67 6.00 0.59
CA ARG A 62 -7.93 5.87 -0.66
C ARG A 62 -7.24 4.53 -0.77
N SER A 63 -7.00 4.10 -2.00
CA SER A 63 -6.18 2.92 -2.28
C SER A 63 -5.30 3.16 -3.50
N TRP A 64 -4.06 2.67 -3.41
CA TRP A 64 -3.09 2.71 -4.50
C TRP A 64 -2.53 1.30 -4.72
N THR A 65 -2.08 1.03 -5.94
CA THR A 65 -1.40 -0.23 -6.26
C THR A 65 -0.06 0.09 -6.91
N ALA A 66 1.01 -0.43 -6.32
CA ALA A 66 2.33 -0.39 -6.95
C ALA A 66 2.41 -1.44 -8.08
N PRO A 67 3.20 -1.21 -9.13
CA PRO A 67 3.56 -2.27 -10.05
C PRO A 67 4.51 -3.27 -9.37
N TRP A 68 4.65 -4.46 -9.95
CA TRP A 68 5.74 -5.37 -9.58
C TRP A 68 7.07 -4.83 -10.10
N VAL A 69 8.05 -4.68 -9.21
CA VAL A 69 9.43 -4.28 -9.54
C VAL A 69 10.37 -5.32 -8.96
N GLU A 70 10.93 -6.17 -9.82
CA GLU A 70 11.77 -7.29 -9.38
C GLU A 70 13.03 -6.81 -8.63
N SER A 71 13.63 -5.69 -9.03
CA SER A 71 14.87 -5.16 -8.43
C SER A 71 14.74 -4.81 -6.95
N TRP A 72 13.54 -4.44 -6.48
CA TRP A 72 13.29 -4.12 -5.07
C TRP A 72 13.52 -5.28 -4.09
N ARG A 73 13.67 -6.51 -4.59
CA ARG A 73 13.93 -7.69 -3.76
C ARG A 73 15.40 -7.88 -3.40
N PHE A 74 16.29 -7.29 -4.19
CA PHE A 74 17.73 -7.59 -4.14
C PHE A 74 18.55 -6.53 -3.41
N GLY A 75 17.93 -5.42 -3.01
CA GLY A 75 18.65 -4.34 -2.36
C GLY A 75 17.80 -3.09 -2.14
N PRO A 76 18.40 -2.03 -1.59
CA PRO A 76 17.72 -0.76 -1.43
C PRO A 76 17.28 -0.17 -2.77
N LEU A 77 16.12 0.45 -2.76
CA LEU A 77 15.57 1.25 -3.85
C LEU A 77 16.52 2.40 -4.20
N ASP A 78 16.80 2.59 -5.50
CA ASP A 78 17.24 3.88 -6.03
C ASP A 78 16.00 4.76 -6.30
N PRO A 79 15.84 5.93 -5.65
CA PRO A 79 14.72 6.84 -5.91
C PRO A 79 14.62 7.30 -7.37
N ALA A 80 15.72 7.29 -8.13
CA ALA A 80 15.71 7.60 -9.55
C ALA A 80 14.97 6.53 -10.38
N GLU A 81 14.85 5.31 -9.86
CA GLU A 81 14.19 4.17 -10.51
C GLU A 81 12.74 3.97 -10.07
N LEU A 82 12.11 5.00 -9.48
CA LEU A 82 10.72 4.91 -9.04
C LEU A 82 9.79 4.60 -10.23
N PRO A 83 8.99 3.52 -10.15
CA PRO A 83 8.17 3.09 -11.26
C PRO A 83 7.00 4.06 -11.48
N LYS A 84 6.63 4.21 -12.77
CA LYS A 84 5.44 4.96 -13.18
C LYS A 84 4.21 4.39 -12.46
N GLY A 85 3.39 5.27 -11.90
CA GLY A 85 2.20 4.91 -11.11
C GLY A 85 2.34 5.11 -9.60
N LEU A 86 3.57 5.12 -9.05
CA LEU A 86 3.76 5.45 -7.63
C LEU A 86 3.68 6.97 -7.37
N GLY A 87 3.82 7.80 -8.41
CA GLY A 87 3.73 9.26 -8.31
C GLY A 87 2.42 9.77 -7.69
N ALA A 88 1.29 9.11 -7.97
CA ALA A 88 -0.01 9.49 -7.40
C ALA A 88 -0.01 9.38 -5.87
N VAL A 89 0.64 8.35 -5.30
CA VAL A 89 0.76 8.18 -3.84
C VAL A 89 1.46 9.39 -3.22
N PHE A 90 2.57 9.84 -3.83
CA PHE A 90 3.32 10.97 -3.32
C PHE A 90 2.53 12.28 -3.42
N SER A 91 1.90 12.53 -4.56
CA SER A 91 1.06 13.71 -4.76
C SER A 91 -0.12 13.75 -3.80
N ASP A 92 -0.86 12.64 -3.69
CA ASP A 92 -2.07 12.54 -2.87
C ASP A 92 -1.79 12.69 -1.37
N LEU A 93 -0.61 12.25 -0.93
CA LEU A 93 -0.16 12.35 0.45
C LEU A 93 0.70 13.59 0.70
N SER A 94 0.92 14.45 -0.30
CA SER A 94 1.83 15.59 -0.24
C SER A 94 3.23 15.21 0.26
N LEU A 95 3.69 14.01 -0.09
CA LEU A 95 5.00 13.49 0.28
C LEU A 95 6.04 13.92 -0.76
N HIS A 96 7.18 14.45 -0.30
CA HIS A 96 8.34 14.69 -1.15
C HIS A 96 9.27 13.46 -1.12
N PRO A 97 9.83 13.02 -2.27
CA PRO A 97 10.79 11.92 -2.28
C PRO A 97 11.98 12.24 -1.38
N ILE A 98 12.34 11.33 -0.48
CA ILE A 98 13.53 11.49 0.37
C ILE A 98 14.75 11.17 -0.49
N VAL A 99 15.56 12.17 -0.80
CA VAL A 99 16.85 11.99 -1.46
C VAL A 99 17.84 11.39 -0.44
N PRO A 100 18.42 10.20 -0.67
CA PRO A 100 19.41 9.64 0.23
C PRO A 100 20.63 10.55 0.28
N ARG A 101 21.04 10.93 1.50
CA ARG A 101 22.31 11.62 1.73
C ARG A 101 23.43 10.60 1.63
N THR A 102 24.25 10.71 0.59
CA THR A 102 25.54 10.02 0.45
C THR A 102 26.55 10.49 1.48
#